data_AF-A0A7V8VJJ9-F1
#
_entry.id   AF-A0A7V8VJJ9-F1
#
_cell.length_a   1.000
_cell.length_b   1.000
_cell.length_c   1.000
_cell.angle_alpha   90.00
_cell.angle_beta   90.00
_cell.angle_gamma   90.00
#
_symmetry.space_group_name_H-M   'P 1'
#
loop_
_entity.id
_entity.type
_entity.pdbx_description
1 polymer ?
#
loop_
_entity_poly.entity_id
_entity_poly.type
_entity_poly.pdbx_seq_one_letter_code
_entity_poly.pdbx_strand_id
1 'polypeptide(L)'
;MDFDDTLSVLLGLVGERVEVSVFDAGESPHLVATFGGRLLEGRPIGGSSAGALESIYVRIEAGGEVGSLSLDREVFTDAIAHSDGSLTLQMGGVEMLIGRQPGAG
;
A
#
# COMPACT_ATOMS: atom_id res chain seq x y z
N MET A 1 0.96 8.27 12.30
CA MET A 1 1.76 7.03 12.35
C MET A 1 3.15 7.41 11.89
N ASP A 2 4.22 6.80 12.40
CA ASP A 2 5.54 7.06 11.81
C ASP A 2 5.81 6.11 10.63
N PHE A 3 6.94 6.35 9.95
CA PHE A 3 7.32 5.54 8.78
C PHE A 3 7.50 4.06 9.15
N ASP A 4 8.09 3.76 10.31
CA ASP A 4 8.43 2.40 10.72
C ASP A 4 7.16 1.61 11.07
N ASP A 5 6.20 2.25 11.74
CA ASP A 5 4.89 1.68 12.03
C ASP A 5 4.13 1.34 10.73
N THR A 6 4.12 2.29 9.79
CA THR A 6 3.39 2.13 8.53
C THR A 6 4.03 1.06 7.64
N LEU A 7 5.35 1.04 7.56
CA LEU A 7 6.13 -0.01 6.89
C LEU A 7 5.84 -1.37 7.53
N SER A 8 5.79 -1.45 8.86
CA SER A 8 5.48 -2.69 9.58
C SER A 8 4.09 -3.25 9.22
N VAL A 9 3.07 -2.38 9.14
CA VAL A 9 1.72 -2.77 8.71
C VAL A 9 1.73 -3.31 7.28
N LEU A 10 2.38 -2.59 6.36
CA LEU A 10 2.48 -3.00 4.95
C LEU A 10 3.24 -4.33 4.78
N LEU A 11 4.36 -4.50 5.50
CA LEU A 11 5.13 -5.75 5.50
C LEU A 11 4.34 -6.91 6.10
N GLY A 12 3.46 -6.65 7.07
CA GLY A 12 2.54 -7.63 7.66
C GLY A 12 1.46 -8.15 6.69
N LEU A 13 1.33 -7.54 5.51
CA LEU A 13 0.45 -7.98 4.43
C LEU A 13 1.20 -8.81 3.36
N VAL A 14 2.53 -8.89 3.40
CA VAL A 14 3.32 -9.64 2.42
C VAL A 14 3.00 -11.13 2.54
N GLY A 15 2.68 -11.75 1.41
CA GLY A 15 2.24 -13.15 1.30
C GLY A 15 0.73 -13.33 1.40
N GLU A 16 -0.02 -12.30 1.82
CA GLU A 16 -1.48 -12.34 1.96
C GLU A 16 -2.19 -12.02 0.64
N ARG A 17 -3.45 -12.45 0.55
CA ARG A 17 -4.38 -11.91 -0.44
C ARG A 17 -4.87 -10.55 0.05
N VAL A 18 -4.67 -9.54 -0.79
CA VAL A 18 -5.06 -8.17 -0.51
C VAL A 18 -6.04 -7.67 -1.56
N GLU A 19 -6.90 -6.75 -1.16
CA GLU A 19 -7.66 -5.89 -2.03
C GLU A 19 -7.07 -4.48 -1.95
N VAL A 20 -6.84 -3.86 -3.11
CA VAL A 20 -6.42 -2.48 -3.22
C VAL A 20 -7.52 -1.68 -3.90
N SER A 21 -8.04 -0.69 -3.20
CA SER A 21 -9.03 0.25 -3.70
C SER A 21 -8.41 1.63 -3.86
N VAL A 22 -8.55 2.21 -5.05
CA VAL A 22 -7.99 3.51 -5.42
C VAL A 22 -9.13 4.50 -5.60
N PHE A 23 -9.04 5.64 -4.91
CA PHE A 23 -10.01 6.72 -4.92
C PHE A 23 -9.37 7.99 -5.48
N ASP A 24 -10.15 8.74 -6.25
CA ASP A 24 -9.87 10.16 -6.48
C ASP A 24 -10.25 10.90 -5.20
N ALA A 25 -9.33 11.67 -4.63
CA ALA A 25 -9.48 12.43 -3.38
C ALA A 25 -9.70 13.93 -3.64
N GLY A 26 -10.08 14.32 -4.86
CA GLY A 26 -10.44 15.68 -5.22
C GLY A 26 -11.77 16.15 -4.60
N GLU A 27 -12.36 17.21 -5.15
CA GLU A 27 -13.58 17.85 -4.61
C GLU A 27 -14.81 16.93 -4.55
N SER A 28 -14.81 15.83 -5.33
CA SER A 28 -15.85 14.80 -5.30
C SER A 28 -15.22 13.42 -5.21
N PRO A 29 -14.89 12.97 -3.99
CA PRO A 29 -14.21 11.70 -3.79
C PRO A 29 -15.02 10.52 -4.32
N HIS A 30 -14.38 9.66 -5.11
CA HIS A 30 -15.03 8.47 -5.66
C HIS A 30 -14.03 7.35 -5.96
N LEU A 31 -14.52 6.11 -5.93
CA LEU A 31 -13.73 4.93 -6.27
C LEU A 31 -13.42 4.91 -7.77
N VAL A 32 -12.14 4.83 -8.12
CA VAL A 32 -11.62 4.78 -9.50
C VAL A 32 -11.40 3.34 -9.93
N ALA A 33 -10.80 2.53 -9.06
CA ALA A 33 -10.47 1.14 -9.36
C ALA A 33 -10.36 0.30 -8.10
N THR A 34 -10.67 -1.00 -8.22
CA THR A 34 -10.35 -2.01 -7.22
C THR A 34 -9.66 -3.17 -7.90
N PHE A 35 -8.55 -3.63 -7.33
CA PHE A 35 -7.86 -4.83 -7.79
C PHE A 35 -7.46 -5.70 -6.60
N GLY A 36 -7.68 -7.00 -6.74
CA GLY A 36 -7.32 -8.00 -5.73
C GLY A 36 -6.15 -8.84 -6.21
N GLY A 37 -5.24 -9.19 -5.31
CA GLY A 37 -4.07 -9.99 -5.66
C GLY A 37 -3.30 -10.45 -4.45
N ARG A 38 -2.18 -11.13 -4.69
CA ARG A 38 -1.24 -11.50 -3.64
C ARG A 38 -0.17 -10.43 -3.52
N LEU A 39 0.06 -9.93 -2.31
CA LEU A 39 1.19 -9.05 -2.04
C LEU A 39 2.46 -9.90 -2.01
N LEU A 40 3.38 -9.70 -2.96
CA LEU A 40 4.50 -10.62 -3.14
C LEU A 40 5.77 -10.17 -2.43
N GLU A 41 6.09 -8.88 -2.49
CA GLU A 41 7.31 -8.34 -1.89
C GLU A 41 7.07 -6.90 -1.44
N GLY A 42 7.72 -6.54 -0.33
CA GLY A 42 7.96 -5.17 0.11
C GLY A 42 9.45 -5.05 0.39
N ARG A 43 10.24 -4.49 -0.55
CA ARG A 43 11.68 -4.29 -0.34
C ARG A 43 12.00 -2.79 -0.34
N PRO A 44 12.76 -2.28 0.64
CA PRO A 44 13.30 -0.94 0.56
C PRO A 44 14.27 -0.86 -0.63
N ILE A 45 14.01 0.06 -1.57
CA ILE A 45 14.93 0.42 -2.64
C ILE A 45 15.70 1.66 -2.18
N GLY A 46 16.93 1.44 -1.69
CA GLY A 46 17.84 2.49 -1.24
C GLY A 46 19.09 1.90 -0.60
N GLY A 47 20.27 2.20 -1.15
CA GLY A 47 21.55 1.65 -0.67
C GLY A 47 21.99 2.29 0.65
N SER A 48 22.32 1.46 1.64
CA SER A 48 23.14 1.62 2.86
C SER A 48 23.16 2.93 3.68
N SER A 49 22.48 4.00 3.31
CA SER A 49 22.31 5.20 4.13
C SER A 49 20.83 5.40 4.42
N ALA A 50 20.40 4.92 5.58
CA ALA A 50 19.14 5.32 6.20
C ALA A 50 19.10 6.85 6.23
N GLY A 51 18.15 7.47 5.53
CA GLY A 51 18.00 8.92 5.69
C GLY A 51 17.12 9.67 4.69
N ALA A 52 17.05 9.30 3.41
CA ALA A 52 16.37 10.19 2.44
C ALA A 52 15.65 9.53 1.27
N LEU A 53 15.93 8.27 0.95
CA LEU A 53 15.35 7.59 -0.23
C LEU A 53 14.92 6.16 0.14
N GLU A 54 14.16 6.05 1.22
CA GLU A 54 13.50 4.78 1.57
C GLU A 54 12.18 4.73 0.81
N SER A 55 12.25 4.20 -0.41
CA SER A 55 11.07 3.82 -1.18
C SER A 55 10.81 2.35 -0.96
N ILE A 56 9.55 1.95 -0.78
CA ILE A 56 9.17 0.55 -0.66
C ILE A 56 8.54 0.12 -1.97
N TYR A 57 9.19 -0.83 -2.63
CA TYR A 57 8.64 -1.45 -3.82
C TYR A 57 7.70 -2.58 -3.40
N VAL A 58 6.44 -2.42 -3.79
CA VAL A 58 5.35 -3.35 -3.56
C VAL A 58 4.96 -3.99 -4.90
N ARG A 59 4.80 -5.32 -4.90
CA ARG A 59 4.29 -6.05 -6.06
C ARG A 59 3.01 -6.80 -5.72
N ILE A 60 1.98 -6.63 -6.54
CA ILE A 60 0.69 -7.28 -6.40
C ILE A 60 0.45 -8.13 -7.64
N GLU A 61 0.19 -9.43 -7.43
CA GLU A 61 -0.11 -10.37 -8.52
C GLU A 61 -1.58 -10.80 -8.47
N ALA A 62 -2.29 -10.59 -9.57
CA ALA A 62 -3.70 -10.89 -9.75
C ALA A 62 -3.89 -11.83 -10.94
N GLY A 63 -3.85 -13.14 -10.69
CA GLY A 63 -3.92 -14.13 -11.77
C GLY A 63 -2.69 -14.07 -12.68
N GLY A 64 -2.83 -13.52 -13.89
CA GLY A 64 -1.73 -13.33 -14.86
C GLY A 64 -1.21 -11.89 -14.95
N GLU A 65 -1.83 -10.95 -14.24
CA GLU A 65 -1.46 -9.54 -14.25
C GLU A 65 -0.61 -9.20 -13.03
N VAL A 66 0.43 -8.39 -13.23
CA VAL A 66 1.34 -7.95 -12.18
C VAL A 66 1.35 -6.42 -12.15
N GLY A 67 0.89 -5.87 -11.03
CA GLY A 67 1.02 -4.45 -10.71
C GLY A 67 2.19 -4.23 -9.77
N SER A 68 2.90 -3.12 -9.94
CA SER A 68 3.92 -2.70 -8.99
C SER A 68 3.80 -1.23 -8.64
N LEU A 69 4.22 -0.92 -7.43
CA LEU A 69 4.11 0.40 -6.84
C LEU A 69 5.39 0.68 -6.05
N SER A 70 5.99 1.84 -6.28
CA SER A 70 7.05 2.36 -5.44
C SER A 70 6.45 3.41 -4.53
N LEU A 71 6.53 3.19 -3.23
CA LEU A 71 6.00 4.11 -2.22
C LEU A 71 7.16 4.85 -1.58
N ASP A 72 7.27 6.16 -1.79
CA ASP A 72 8.29 6.97 -1.15
C ASP A 72 7.90 7.32 0.28
N ARG A 73 8.88 7.62 1.14
CA ARG A 73 8.69 7.96 2.56
C ARG A 73 7.64 9.05 2.81
N GLU A 74 7.48 10.00 1.90
CA GLU A 74 6.45 11.06 2.00
C GLU A 74 5.04 10.46 2.02
N VAL A 75 4.77 9.42 1.22
CA VAL A 75 3.47 8.73 1.16
C VAL A 75 3.12 8.05 2.48
N PHE A 76 4.13 7.65 3.26
CA PHE A 76 3.93 7.01 4.57
C PHE A 76 3.62 8.02 5.68
N THR A 77 3.96 9.29 5.51
CA THR A 77 3.77 10.29 6.58
C THR A 77 2.28 10.55 6.85
N ASP A 78 1.47 10.51 5.79
CA ASP A 78 0.02 10.73 5.86
C ASP A 78 -0.78 9.41 5.85
N ALA A 79 -0.11 8.29 6.13
CA ALA A 79 -0.75 6.99 6.13
C ALA A 79 -1.62 6.76 7.38
N ILE A 80 -2.72 6.05 7.17
CA ILE A 80 -3.69 5.71 8.21
C ILE A 80 -3.81 4.19 8.27
N ALA A 81 -3.32 3.56 9.34
CA ALA A 81 -3.64 2.16 9.60
C ALA A 81 -4.97 2.05 10.35
N HIS A 82 -5.73 1.03 9.98
CA HIS A 82 -7.04 0.75 10.54
C HIS A 82 -6.96 -0.46 11.48
N SER A 83 -7.93 -0.57 12.39
CA SER A 83 -7.96 -1.65 13.40
C SER A 83 -8.12 -3.05 12.81
N ASP A 84 -8.57 -3.17 11.56
CA ASP A 84 -8.70 -4.42 10.82
C ASP A 84 -7.39 -4.85 10.12
N GLY A 85 -6.33 -4.06 10.27
CA GLY A 85 -5.03 -4.28 9.63
C GLY A 85 -4.96 -3.80 8.18
N SER A 86 -5.96 -3.06 7.69
CA SER A 86 -5.86 -2.33 6.43
C SER A 86 -5.08 -1.02 6.59
N LEU A 87 -4.62 -0.49 5.46
CA LEU A 87 -3.77 0.69 5.37
C LEU A 87 -4.28 1.64 4.28
N THR A 88 -4.55 2.90 4.63
CA THR A 88 -4.79 3.97 3.68
C THR A 88 -3.53 4.80 3.47
N LEU A 89 -3.20 5.07 2.20
CA LEU A 89 -2.11 5.91 1.75
C LEU A 89 -2.68 7.12 1.00
N GLN A 90 -2.22 8.32 1.32
CA GLN A 90 -2.60 9.56 0.63
C GLN A 90 -1.48 10.01 -0.30
N MET A 91 -1.83 10.29 -1.56
CA MET A 91 -0.89 10.60 -2.64
C MET A 91 -1.42 11.77 -3.48
N GLY A 92 -1.28 13.00 -2.99
CA GLY A 92 -1.44 14.22 -3.80
C GLY A 92 -2.72 14.30 -4.65
N GLY A 93 -3.86 13.85 -4.10
CA GLY A 93 -5.15 13.78 -4.81
C GLY A 93 -5.64 12.37 -5.12
N VAL A 94 -4.84 11.34 -4.83
CA VAL A 94 -5.26 9.93 -4.87
C VAL A 94 -5.22 9.35 -3.46
N GLU A 95 -6.25 8.61 -3.09
CA GLU A 95 -6.28 7.80 -1.87
C GLU A 95 -6.24 6.32 -2.24
N MET A 96 -5.44 5.54 -1.53
CA MET A 96 -5.31 4.11 -1.77
C MET A 96 -5.49 3.34 -0.49
N LEU A 97 -6.48 2.46 -0.45
CA LEU A 97 -6.74 1.55 0.66
C LEU A 97 -6.24 0.15 0.29
N ILE A 98 -5.37 -0.41 1.12
CA ILE A 98 -4.83 -1.77 1.00
C ILE A 98 -5.33 -2.57 2.21
N GLY A 99 -6.19 -3.56 1.99
CA GLY A 99 -6.72 -4.41 3.05
C GLY A 99 -6.54 -5.88 2.74
N ARG A 100 -6.55 -6.74 3.78
CA ARG A 100 -6.66 -8.18 3.55
C ARG A 100 -8.00 -8.45 2.88
N GLN A 101 -7.98 -9.25 1.81
CA GLN A 101 -9.22 -9.71 1.23
C GLN A 101 -9.90 -10.66 2.24
N PRO A 102 -11.16 -10.41 2.64
CA PRO A 102 -11.88 -11.36 3.48
C PRO A 102 -11.91 -12.71 2.75
N GLY A 103 -11.50 -13.77 3.42
CA GLY A 103 -11.58 -15.11 2.85
C GLY A 103 -13.02 -15.38 2.44
N ALA A 104 -13.22 -15.79 1.18
CA ALA A 104 -14.45 -16.47 0.78
C ALA A 104 -14.53 -17.75 1.61
N GLY A 105 -15.26 -17.70 2.72
CA GLY A 105 -15.71 -18.88 3.45
C GLY A 105 -16.71 -19.68 2.63
#